data_AF-A0A6J7DFS3-F1
#
_entry.id   AF-A0A6J7DFS3-F1
#
_cell.length_a   1.000
_cell.length_b   1.000
_cell.length_c   1.000
_cell.angle_alpha   90.00
_cell.angle_beta   90.00
_cell.angle_gamma   90.00
#
_symmetry.space_group_name_H-M   'P 1'
#
loop_
_entity.id
_entity.type
_entity.pdbx_description
1 polymer ?
#
loop_
_entity_poly.entity_id
_entity_poly.type
_entity_poly.pdbx_seq_one_letter_code
_entity_poly.pdbx_strand_id
1 'polypeptide(L)'
;MPLSTYVRKYANLKFEPSGMTDDPELRIATSLVDYIFRRLALDYMSLTEREEVGVLSTAERTQPTLPGVVEQSTPTVGIESSGTLFEAKPVEVTPKPIASTEAPTLARAPQQDAPMCYSCGDSMQRAGSCYVCSSCGATSGCS
;
A
#
# COMPACT_ATOMS: atom_id res chain seq x y z
N MET A 1 19.37 -7.51 -34.53
CA MET A 1 18.74 -7.91 -33.25
C MET A 1 17.62 -8.90 -33.56
N PRO A 2 17.65 -10.13 -33.04
CA PRO A 2 16.60 -11.10 -33.30
C PRO A 2 15.28 -10.71 -32.59
N LEU A 3 14.13 -11.06 -33.18
CA LEU A 3 12.78 -10.76 -32.67
C LEU A 3 12.60 -11.23 -31.22
N SER A 4 13.16 -12.39 -30.89
CA SER A 4 13.13 -12.98 -29.54
C SER A 4 13.72 -12.06 -28.47
N THR A 5 14.71 -11.23 -28.81
CA THR A 5 15.30 -10.24 -27.89
C THR A 5 14.31 -9.14 -27.55
N TYR A 6 13.54 -8.66 -28.53
CA TYR A 6 12.49 -7.67 -28.29
C TYR A 6 11.34 -8.26 -27.47
N VAL A 7 10.87 -9.45 -27.84
CA VAL A 7 9.77 -10.13 -27.12
C VAL A 7 10.16 -10.38 -25.67
N ARG A 8 11.37 -10.90 -25.39
CA ARG A 8 11.85 -11.11 -24.02
C ARG A 8 11.97 -9.81 -23.23
N LYS A 9 12.32 -8.70 -23.89
CA LYS A 9 12.52 -7.41 -23.23
C LYS A 9 11.19 -6.72 -22.90
N TYR A 10 10.20 -6.80 -23.79
CA TYR A 10 8.98 -6.00 -23.70
C TYR A 10 7.74 -6.81 -23.26
N ALA A 11 7.78 -8.14 -23.30
CA ALA A 11 6.70 -8.96 -22.75
C ALA A 11 6.58 -8.72 -21.23
N ASN A 12 5.34 -8.60 -20.75
CA ASN A 12 4.99 -8.43 -19.33
C ASN A 12 5.55 -7.17 -18.65
N LEU A 13 6.05 -6.19 -19.40
CA LEU A 13 6.41 -4.90 -18.82
C LEU A 13 5.16 -4.15 -18.38
N LYS A 14 5.21 -3.68 -17.14
CA LYS A 14 4.30 -2.68 -16.61
C LYS A 14 5.02 -1.33 -16.66
N PHE A 15 4.36 -0.31 -17.18
CA PHE A 15 4.92 1.04 -17.21
C PHE A 15 4.62 1.73 -15.89
N GLU A 16 5.65 2.20 -15.20
CA GLU A 16 5.47 3.08 -14.03
C GLU A 16 4.71 4.34 -14.46
N PRO A 17 3.69 4.80 -13.73
CA PRO A 17 3.28 4.42 -12.37
C PRO A 17 2.27 3.27 -12.35
N SER A 18 2.74 2.05 -12.06
CA SER A 18 1.86 0.97 -11.63
C SER A 18 1.73 1.05 -10.12
N GLY A 19 0.78 1.84 -9.63
CA GLY A 19 0.55 2.06 -8.22
C GLY A 19 0.12 3.49 -7.93
N MET A 20 0.69 4.07 -6.88
CA MET A 20 0.35 5.42 -6.43
C MET A 20 0.89 6.49 -7.39
N THR A 21 0.11 7.54 -7.61
CA THR A 21 0.51 8.74 -8.35
C THR A 21 0.43 9.96 -7.42
N ASP A 22 1.10 11.04 -7.80
CA ASP A 22 1.04 12.32 -7.08
C ASP A 22 -0.23 13.14 -7.42
N ASP A 23 -1.05 12.67 -8.37
CA ASP A 23 -2.27 13.35 -8.82
C ASP A 23 -3.41 13.15 -7.79
N PRO A 24 -3.98 14.23 -7.21
CA PRO A 24 -5.03 14.12 -6.21
C PRO A 24 -6.34 13.53 -6.76
N GLU A 25 -6.60 13.66 -8.06
CA GLU A 25 -7.81 13.16 -8.72
C GLU A 25 -7.66 11.70 -9.17
N LEU A 26 -6.43 11.26 -9.44
CA LEU A 26 -6.09 9.94 -9.99
C LEU A 26 -4.99 9.22 -9.20
N ARG A 27 -5.14 9.14 -7.88
CA ARG A 27 -4.15 8.57 -6.95
C ARG A 27 -3.61 7.18 -7.26
N ILE A 28 -4.34 6.35 -8.01
CA ILE A 28 -3.92 4.99 -8.34
C ILE A 28 -4.01 4.78 -9.85
N ALA A 29 -2.92 4.28 -10.45
CA ALA A 29 -2.87 3.86 -11.84
C ALA A 29 -2.25 2.49 -12.07
N THR A 30 -2.77 1.81 -13.09
CA THR A 30 -2.31 0.45 -13.44
C THR A 30 -1.13 0.49 -14.40
N SER A 31 -1.00 1.56 -15.17
CA SER A 31 0.03 1.82 -16.17
C SER A 31 0.10 3.32 -16.49
N LEU A 32 1.23 3.78 -17.02
CA LEU A 32 1.36 5.14 -17.57
C LEU A 32 0.30 5.48 -18.61
N VAL A 33 -0.01 4.55 -19.51
CA VAL A 33 -1.00 4.76 -20.57
C VAL A 33 -2.39 4.99 -19.97
N ASP A 34 -2.74 4.18 -18.97
CA ASP A 34 -3.98 4.29 -18.23
C ASP A 34 -4.09 5.64 -17.49
N TYR A 35 -3.00 6.10 -16.85
CA TYR A 35 -2.95 7.44 -16.25
C TYR A 35 -3.20 8.55 -17.28
N ILE A 36 -2.51 8.51 -18.44
CA ILE A 36 -2.65 9.53 -19.48
C ILE A 36 -4.10 9.62 -19.97
N PHE A 37 -4.71 8.49 -20.32
CA PHE A 37 -6.08 8.52 -20.85
C PHE A 37 -7.12 8.89 -19.79
N ARG A 38 -6.92 8.51 -18.52
CA ARG A 38 -7.80 8.98 -17.44
C ARG A 38 -7.66 10.47 -17.18
N ARG A 39 -6.44 11.03 -17.26
CA ARG A 39 -6.23 12.48 -17.15
C ARG A 39 -6.89 13.23 -18.31
N LEU A 40 -6.74 12.73 -19.54
CA LEU A 40 -7.44 13.28 -20.71
C LEU A 40 -8.96 13.22 -20.56
N ALA A 41 -9.51 12.14 -20.01
CA ALA A 41 -10.94 12.07 -19.75
C ALA A 41 -11.37 13.14 -18.73
N LEU A 42 -10.64 13.35 -17.63
CA LEU A 42 -10.93 14.40 -16.66
C LEU A 42 -10.85 15.81 -17.27
N ASP A 43 -9.85 16.07 -18.12
CA ASP A 43 -9.61 17.39 -18.68
C ASP A 43 -10.60 17.74 -19.83
N TYR A 44 -11.09 16.74 -20.58
CA TYR A 44 -11.81 16.99 -21.85
C TYR A 44 -13.21 16.35 -21.96
N MET A 45 -13.60 15.39 -21.11
CA MET A 45 -14.92 14.77 -21.16
C MET A 45 -15.89 15.34 -20.13
N SER A 46 -17.17 15.40 -20.49
CA SER A 46 -18.24 15.74 -19.56
C SER A 46 -18.42 14.64 -18.49
N LEU A 47 -19.05 14.99 -17.36
CA LEU A 47 -19.25 14.05 -16.25
C LEU A 47 -20.06 12.81 -16.67
N THR A 48 -21.09 12.98 -17.49
CA THR A 48 -21.92 11.87 -17.99
C THR A 48 -21.13 10.90 -18.87
N GLU A 49 -20.29 11.43 -19.77
CA GLU A 49 -19.44 10.59 -20.62
C GLU A 49 -18.40 9.83 -19.77
N ARG A 50 -17.85 10.49 -18.74
CA ARG A 50 -16.91 9.91 -17.80
C ARG A 50 -17.50 8.75 -16.99
N GLU A 51 -18.76 8.88 -16.58
CA GLU A 51 -19.49 7.81 -15.88
C GLU A 51 -19.69 6.57 -16.75
N GLU A 52 -20.03 6.74 -18.03
CA GLU A 52 -20.21 5.64 -18.98
C GLU A 52 -18.94 4.82 -19.18
N VAL A 53 -17.78 5.48 -19.23
CA VAL A 53 -16.47 4.81 -19.33
C VAL A 53 -15.86 4.42 -17.98
N GLY A 54 -16.53 4.75 -16.86
CA GLY A 54 -16.08 4.42 -15.50
C GLY A 54 -14.88 5.21 -15.00
N VAL A 55 -14.59 6.37 -15.60
CA VAL A 55 -13.47 7.24 -15.20
C VAL A 55 -13.96 8.35 -14.28
N LEU A 56 -14.00 8.07 -12.99
CA LEU A 56 -14.34 9.05 -11.95
C LEU A 56 -13.08 9.60 -11.28
N SER A 57 -13.16 10.84 -10.80
CA SER A 57 -12.18 11.43 -9.87
C SER A 57 -12.33 10.83 -8.46
N THR A 58 -11.37 11.13 -7.57
CA THR A 58 -11.45 10.72 -6.16
C THR A 58 -12.70 11.27 -5.45
N ALA A 59 -13.06 12.53 -5.70
CA ALA A 59 -14.23 13.17 -5.10
C ALA A 59 -15.56 12.55 -5.57
N GLU A 60 -15.66 12.22 -6.86
CA GLU A 60 -16.85 11.60 -7.45
C GLU A 60 -17.04 10.15 -6.96
N ARG A 61 -15.94 9.40 -6.69
CA ARG A 61 -16.04 8.05 -6.12
C ARG A 61 -16.53 8.01 -4.68
N THR A 62 -16.32 9.06 -3.90
CA THR A 62 -16.69 9.11 -2.48
C THR A 62 -18.17 9.32 -2.22
N GLN A 63 -19.02 9.44 -3.26
CA GLN A 63 -20.46 9.63 -3.05
C GLN A 63 -21.28 8.36 -3.37
N PRO A 64 -21.38 7.40 -2.43
CA PRO A 64 -22.46 6.46 -2.38
C PRO A 64 -23.43 6.86 -1.25
N THR A 65 -23.96 8.09 -1.24
CA THR A 65 -25.14 8.35 -0.41
C THR A 65 -26.34 7.74 -1.11
N LEU A 66 -26.61 6.46 -0.80
CA LEU A 66 -27.96 5.95 -0.98
C LEU A 66 -28.92 6.89 -0.25
N PRO A 67 -30.02 7.33 -0.88
CA PRO A 67 -31.02 8.12 -0.17
C PRO A 67 -31.60 7.29 0.97
N GLY A 68 -31.26 7.64 2.22
CA GLY A 68 -31.89 7.06 3.42
C GLY A 68 -30.98 6.52 4.52
N VAL A 69 -29.65 6.50 4.38
CA VAL A 69 -28.75 6.11 5.47
C VAL A 69 -28.05 7.34 6.03
N VAL A 70 -28.49 7.76 7.22
CA VAL A 70 -27.75 8.70 8.07
C VAL A 70 -26.54 7.97 8.65
N GLU A 71 -25.35 8.47 8.35
CA GLU A 71 -24.11 7.95 8.90
C GLU A 71 -24.02 8.33 10.39
N GLN A 72 -24.54 7.45 11.26
CA GLN A 72 -24.33 7.56 12.69
C GLN A 72 -22.91 7.11 13.01
N SER A 73 -22.00 8.08 13.04
CA SER A 73 -20.76 7.94 13.78
C SER A 73 -21.09 7.87 15.27
N THR A 74 -20.80 6.75 15.92
CA THR A 74 -20.84 6.66 17.38
C THR A 74 -19.62 7.41 17.94
N PRO A 75 -19.81 8.51 18.71
CA PRO A 75 -18.68 9.14 19.38
C PRO A 75 -18.15 8.19 20.46
N THR A 76 -16.83 7.96 20.46
CA THR A 76 -16.16 7.24 21.53
C THR A 76 -16.26 8.06 22.81
N VAL A 77 -17.19 7.70 23.70
CA VAL A 77 -17.34 8.33 25.01
C VAL A 77 -16.26 7.79 25.94
N GLY A 78 -15.30 8.65 26.29
CA GLY A 78 -14.60 8.71 27.57
C GLY A 78 -13.89 7.45 28.08
N ILE A 79 -12.56 7.39 27.86
CA ILE A 79 -11.66 6.92 28.91
C ILE A 79 -10.70 8.07 29.20
N GLU A 80 -11.12 8.93 30.11
CA GLU A 80 -10.23 9.76 30.89
C GLU A 80 -9.70 8.85 32.01
N SER A 81 -8.40 8.58 32.03
CA SER A 81 -7.74 8.04 33.21
C SER A 81 -6.42 8.78 33.39
N SER A 82 -6.57 9.87 34.13
CA SER A 82 -5.71 10.28 35.24
C SER A 82 -4.24 9.98 35.10
N GLY A 83 -3.48 11.06 34.90
CA GLY A 83 -2.09 11.10 35.31
C GLY A 83 -1.96 10.73 36.79
N THR A 84 -1.20 9.67 37.05
CA THR A 84 -0.49 9.50 38.31
C THR A 84 0.98 9.28 38.00
N LEU A 85 1.73 10.26 38.47
CA LEU A 85 3.16 10.36 38.61
C LEU A 85 3.73 9.06 39.22
N PHE A 86 4.55 8.32 38.47
CA PHE A 86 5.49 7.36 39.04
C PHE A 86 6.87 7.52 38.41
N GLU A 87 7.65 8.38 39.07
CA GLU A 87 9.07 8.24 39.40
C GLU A 87 9.99 7.64 38.32
N ALA A 88 10.64 8.53 37.57
CA ALA A 88 11.78 8.22 36.72
C ALA A 88 13.01 7.88 37.57
N LYS A 89 13.53 6.65 37.44
CA LYS A 89 14.90 6.33 37.87
C LYS A 89 15.83 6.45 36.64
N PRO A 90 16.83 7.34 36.64
CA PRO A 90 17.71 7.52 35.49
C PRO A 90 18.71 6.37 35.42
N VAL A 91 18.77 5.70 34.26
CA VAL A 91 19.87 4.77 33.93
C VAL A 91 20.79 5.50 32.96
N GLU A 92 22.02 5.63 33.43
CA GLU A 92 23.17 6.32 32.86
C GLU A 92 23.53 5.75 31.48
N VAL A 93 23.64 6.65 30.50
CA VAL A 93 24.08 6.34 29.13
C VAL A 93 25.61 6.34 29.11
N THR A 94 26.22 5.17 28.91
CA THR A 94 27.61 5.07 28.45
C THR A 94 27.65 4.50 27.03
N PRO A 95 28.08 5.27 26.01
CA PRO A 95 28.30 4.72 24.68
C PRO A 95 29.66 4.02 24.64
N LYS A 96 29.67 2.71 24.41
CA LYS A 96 30.89 1.94 24.08
C LYS A 96 30.86 1.59 22.59
N PRO A 97 31.84 2.05 21.78
CA PRO A 97 31.86 1.78 20.35
C PRO A 97 32.53 0.42 20.09
N ILE A 98 31.83 -0.48 19.40
CA ILE A 98 32.39 -1.73 18.84
C ILE A 98 31.69 -1.90 17.49
N ALA A 99 32.27 -1.33 16.44
CA ALA A 99 33.15 -2.03 15.48
C ALA A 99 32.36 -2.95 14.55
N SER A 100 32.41 -2.60 13.26
CA SER A 100 31.90 -3.35 12.12
C SER A 100 32.41 -4.79 12.16
N THR A 101 31.49 -5.74 12.27
CA THR A 101 31.76 -7.12 11.88
C THR A 101 30.51 -7.63 11.16
N GLU A 102 30.76 -8.08 9.93
CA GLU A 102 29.81 -8.62 8.98
C GLU A 102 28.93 -9.68 9.66
N ALA A 103 27.63 -9.39 9.74
CA ALA A 103 26.67 -10.35 10.25
C ALA A 103 26.52 -11.50 9.24
N PRO A 104 26.60 -12.77 9.66
CA PRO A 104 26.30 -13.88 8.76
C PRO A 104 24.85 -13.73 8.34
N THR A 105 24.61 -13.75 7.03
CA THR A 105 23.28 -13.90 6.45
C THR A 105 22.68 -15.20 6.98
N LEU A 106 21.92 -15.09 8.07
CA LEU A 106 20.96 -16.11 8.49
C LEU A 106 20.04 -16.31 7.29
N ALA A 107 20.31 -17.33 6.50
CA ALA A 107 19.41 -17.81 5.48
C ALA A 107 18.08 -18.09 6.18
N ARG A 108 17.12 -17.17 6.00
CA ARG A 108 15.78 -17.26 6.55
C ARG A 108 15.20 -18.57 6.04
N ALA A 109 15.03 -19.54 6.93
CA ALA A 109 14.48 -20.84 6.57
C ALA A 109 13.17 -20.64 5.79
N PRO A 110 13.00 -21.28 4.63
CA PRO A 110 11.82 -21.08 3.79
C PRO A 110 10.59 -21.49 4.60
N GLN A 111 9.76 -20.50 4.93
CA GLN A 111 8.55 -20.70 5.71
C GLN A 111 7.56 -21.45 4.81
N GLN A 112 7.46 -22.78 4.98
CA GLN A 112 6.66 -23.66 4.10
C GLN A 112 5.15 -23.37 4.19
N ASP A 113 4.68 -22.77 5.28
CA ASP A 113 3.26 -22.43 5.51
C ASP A 113 2.94 -20.94 5.24
N ALA A 114 3.77 -20.28 4.43
CA ALA A 114 3.53 -18.91 4.02
C ALA A 114 2.36 -18.83 3.01
N PRO A 115 1.23 -18.16 3.34
CA PRO A 115 0.18 -17.94 2.37
C PRO A 115 0.68 -17.03 1.24
N MET A 116 0.11 -17.20 0.05
CA MET A 116 0.38 -16.33 -1.09
C MET A 116 -0.29 -14.98 -0.87
N CYS A 117 0.39 -13.91 -1.27
CA CYS A 117 -0.16 -12.57 -1.13
C CYS A 117 -1.36 -12.35 -2.06
N TYR A 118 -2.51 -11.93 -1.51
CA TYR A 118 -3.72 -11.70 -2.31
C TYR A 118 -3.58 -10.57 -3.35
N SER A 119 -2.68 -9.61 -3.10
CA SER A 119 -2.50 -8.45 -3.96
C SER A 119 -1.52 -8.69 -5.13
N CYS A 120 -0.41 -9.41 -4.88
CA CYS A 120 0.66 -9.57 -5.86
C CYS A 120 1.09 -11.03 -6.13
N GLY A 121 0.51 -12.00 -5.43
CA GLY A 121 0.76 -13.43 -5.66
C GLY A 121 2.13 -13.93 -5.22
N ASP A 122 2.96 -13.10 -4.60
CA ASP A 122 4.26 -13.51 -4.07
C ASP A 122 4.12 -14.18 -2.69
N SER A 123 5.07 -15.05 -2.33
CA SER A 123 5.05 -15.74 -1.04
C SER A 123 5.24 -14.73 0.11
N MET A 124 4.39 -14.79 1.13
CA MET A 124 4.48 -13.86 2.26
C MET A 124 5.49 -14.32 3.31
N GLN A 125 6.19 -13.40 3.95
CA GLN A 125 7.13 -13.73 5.02
C GLN A 125 6.50 -13.49 6.39
N ARG A 126 6.66 -14.44 7.31
CA ARG A 126 6.19 -14.27 8.71
C ARG A 126 6.99 -13.17 9.42
N ALA A 127 6.26 -12.20 9.97
CA ALA A 127 6.75 -11.12 10.84
C ALA A 127 5.96 -11.15 12.17
N GLY A 128 6.36 -12.04 13.08
CA GLY A 128 5.64 -12.24 14.35
C GLY A 128 4.34 -13.02 14.16
N SER A 129 3.22 -12.48 14.64
CA SER A 129 1.87 -13.01 14.38
C SER A 129 1.40 -12.74 12.94
N CYS A 130 1.90 -11.66 12.33
CA CYS A 130 1.55 -11.25 10.97
C CYS A 130 2.39 -11.96 9.89
N TYR A 131 1.89 -11.91 8.66
CA TYR A 131 2.63 -12.12 7.43
C TYR A 131 2.76 -10.80 6.67
N VAL A 132 3.90 -10.56 6.05
CA VAL A 132 4.20 -9.35 5.27
C VAL A 132 4.72 -9.79 3.90
N CYS A 133 4.18 -9.21 2.84
CA CYS A 133 4.70 -9.43 1.50
C CYS A 133 5.91 -8.51 1.23
N SER A 134 7.04 -9.08 0.83
CA SER A 134 8.24 -8.33 0.45
C SER A 134 8.10 -7.57 -0.87
N SER A 135 7.20 -8.01 -1.76
CA SER A 135 7.03 -7.44 -3.11
C SER A 135 6.04 -6.28 -3.14
N CYS A 136 4.92 -6.38 -2.42
CA CYS A 136 3.87 -5.34 -2.43
C CYS A 136 3.52 -4.76 -1.04
N GLY A 137 4.21 -5.16 0.03
CA GLY A 137 4.04 -4.58 1.38
C GLY A 137 2.74 -4.94 2.09
N ALA A 138 1.83 -5.70 1.45
CA ALA A 138 0.58 -6.12 2.06
C ALA A 138 0.81 -7.01 3.28
N THR A 139 0.05 -6.78 4.35
CA THR A 139 0.12 -7.54 5.61
C THR A 139 -1.16 -8.35 5.85
N SER A 140 -1.03 -9.57 6.40
CA SER A 140 -2.17 -10.43 6.76
C SER A 140 -1.93 -11.13 8.09
N GLY A 141 -2.99 -11.52 8.81
CA GLY A 141 -2.88 -12.35 10.02
C GLY A 141 -2.39 -11.65 11.29
N CYS A 142 -2.49 -10.32 11.39
CA CYS A 142 -2.20 -9.60 12.63
C CYS A 142 -3.35 -9.76 13.63
N SER A 143 -3.13 -10.52 14.70
CA SER A 143 -4.00 -10.62 15.89
C SER A 143 -3.46 -9.75 17.01
#